data_AF-A0A1Q3CJG7-F1
#
_entry.id   AF-A0A1Q3CJG7-F1
#
_cell.length_a   1.000
_cell.length_b   1.000
_cell.length_c   1.000
_cell.angle_alpha   90.00
_cell.angle_beta   90.00
_cell.angle_gamma   90.00
#
_symmetry.space_group_name_H-M   'P 1'
#
loop_
_entity.id
_entity.type
_entity.pdbx_description
1 polymer ?
#
loop_
_entity_poly.entity_id
_entity_poly.type
_entity_poly.pdbx_seq_one_letter_code
_entity_poly.pdbx_strand_id
1 'polypeptide(L)'
;MIIKRIQASISAEPRKKIIYVGDGSNDYCPCLKLAEGDYVMPRKNFPCWSLICENPTLIKADIHGWSDGDEFEHILVRIINTNLMEGNNNSAIALLFSPDYKMPTIFIAAHEAFPRPLPVLQ
;
A
#
# COMPACT_ATOMS: atom_id res chain seq x y z
N MET A 1 4.57 -12.46 10.18
CA MET A 1 4.70 -11.18 9.43
C MET A 1 3.32 -10.57 9.26
N ILE A 2 3.20 -9.24 9.30
CA ILE A 2 1.92 -8.53 9.31
C ILE A 2 1.07 -8.77 8.04
N ILE A 3 1.70 -8.82 6.86
CA ILE A 3 0.99 -9.03 5.57
C ILE A 3 0.16 -10.31 5.57
N LYS A 4 0.68 -11.42 6.10
CA LYS A 4 -0.08 -12.69 6.18
C LYS A 4 -1.31 -12.57 7.07
N ARG A 5 -1.25 -11.78 8.15
CA ARG A 5 -2.38 -11.54 9.05
C ARG A 5 -3.44 -10.68 8.36
N ILE A 6 -3.01 -9.64 7.63
CA ILE A 6 -3.89 -8.79 6.82
C ILE A 6 -4.60 -9.63 5.76
N GLN A 7 -3.85 -10.42 4.98
CA GLN A 7 -4.40 -11.32 3.96
C GLN A 7 -5.45 -12.28 4.55
N ALA A 8 -5.18 -12.87 5.72
CA ALA A 8 -6.16 -13.72 6.40
C ALA A 8 -7.44 -12.94 6.78
N SER A 9 -7.31 -11.71 7.28
CA SER A 9 -8.45 -10.86 7.66
C SER A 9 -9.29 -10.35 6.49
N ILE A 10 -8.74 -10.33 5.27
CA ILE A 10 -9.42 -9.83 4.06
C ILE A 10 -9.70 -10.94 3.04
N SER A 11 -9.63 -12.20 3.46
CA SER A 11 -9.78 -13.39 2.61
C SER A 11 -11.21 -13.69 2.13
N ALA A 12 -12.20 -12.88 2.53
CA ALA A 12 -13.57 -13.03 2.04
C ALA A 12 -13.68 -12.69 0.55
N GLU A 13 -14.54 -13.41 -0.17
CA GLU A 13 -14.78 -13.14 -1.59
C GLU A 13 -15.75 -11.94 -1.77
N PRO A 14 -15.51 -11.05 -2.77
CA PRO A 14 -14.38 -11.06 -3.70
C PRO A 14 -13.06 -10.68 -3.03
N ARG A 15 -11.98 -11.41 -3.36
CA ARG A 15 -10.63 -11.14 -2.83
C ARG A 15 -10.26 -9.67 -2.98
N LYS A 16 -9.95 -9.00 -1.87
CA LYS A 16 -9.40 -7.63 -1.88
C LYS A 16 -7.96 -7.64 -2.39
N LYS A 17 -7.61 -6.67 -3.23
CA LYS A 17 -6.24 -6.41 -3.70
C LYS A 17 -5.51 -5.51 -2.70
N ILE A 18 -4.24 -5.78 -2.43
CA ILE A 18 -3.40 -4.97 -1.52
C ILE A 18 -2.52 -4.03 -2.36
N ILE A 19 -2.42 -2.77 -1.94
CA ILE A 19 -1.41 -1.83 -2.45
C ILE A 19 -0.45 -1.54 -1.30
N TYR A 20 0.81 -1.97 -1.41
CA TYR A 20 1.86 -1.70 -0.42
C TYR A 20 2.73 -0.53 -0.87
N VAL A 21 2.97 0.45 0.00
CA VAL A 21 3.80 1.63 -0.28
C VAL A 21 4.96 1.66 0.71
N GLY A 22 6.18 1.93 0.22
CA GLY A 22 7.35 2.00 1.10
C GLY A 22 8.60 2.50 0.38
N ASP A 23 9.60 2.91 1.16
CA ASP A 23 10.88 3.42 0.68
C ASP A 23 12.08 2.80 1.42
N GLY A 24 11.90 2.33 2.65
CA GLY A 24 12.96 1.78 3.49
C GLY A 24 13.33 0.32 3.19
N SER A 25 14.51 -0.13 3.64
CA SER A 25 14.93 -1.52 3.46
C SER A 25 14.03 -2.52 4.24
N ASN A 26 13.44 -2.06 5.34
CA ASN A 26 12.44 -2.79 6.12
C ASN A 26 11.13 -3.06 5.34
N ASP A 27 10.87 -2.31 4.27
CA ASP A 27 9.69 -2.48 3.42
C ASP A 27 9.83 -3.61 2.41
N TYR A 28 11.06 -4.04 2.09
CA TYR A 28 11.29 -5.10 1.10
C TYR A 28 10.67 -6.44 1.49
N CYS A 29 10.79 -6.85 2.76
CA CYS A 29 10.29 -8.14 3.23
C CYS A 29 8.75 -8.28 3.13
N PRO A 30 7.96 -7.25 3.49
CA PRO A 30 6.54 -7.15 3.14
C PRO A 30 6.22 -7.43 1.68
N CYS A 31 6.96 -6.84 0.75
CA CYS A 31 6.73 -6.96 -0.69
C CYS A 31 6.84 -8.41 -1.20
N LEU A 32 7.75 -9.20 -0.62
CA LEU A 32 7.93 -10.63 -0.94
C LEU A 32 6.75 -11.53 -0.57
N LYS A 33 5.78 -11.04 0.22
CA LYS A 33 4.61 -11.81 0.66
C LYS A 33 3.31 -11.39 -0.01
N LEU A 34 3.37 -10.40 -0.89
CA LEU A 34 2.22 -10.01 -1.71
C LEU A 34 1.91 -11.12 -2.72
N ALA A 35 0.63 -11.23 -3.10
CA ALA A 35 0.15 -12.20 -4.06
C ALA A 35 0.05 -11.57 -5.46
N GLU A 36 -0.12 -12.41 -6.48
CA GLU A 36 -0.46 -11.94 -7.83
C GLU A 36 -1.76 -11.13 -7.79
N GLY A 37 -1.80 -10.02 -8.53
CA GLY A 37 -2.89 -9.04 -8.52
C GLY A 37 -2.84 -8.03 -7.36
N ASP A 38 -1.89 -8.15 -6.43
CA ASP A 38 -1.54 -7.06 -5.51
C ASP A 38 -0.54 -6.11 -6.18
N TYR A 39 -0.30 -4.95 -5.56
CA TYR A 39 0.60 -3.90 -6.06
C TYR A 39 1.64 -3.53 -5.01
N VAL A 40 2.86 -3.21 -5.45
CA VAL A 40 3.89 -2.56 -4.65
C VAL A 40 4.28 -1.23 -5.30
N MET A 41 4.36 -0.19 -4.48
CA MET A 41 4.73 1.16 -4.89
C MET A 41 5.99 1.63 -4.17
N PRO A 42 7.19 1.13 -4.57
CA PRO A 42 8.46 1.50 -3.97
C PRO A 42 8.91 2.91 -4.40
N ARG A 43 9.42 3.71 -3.46
CA ARG A 43 10.03 5.01 -3.83
C ARG A 43 11.36 4.79 -4.56
N LYS A 44 11.48 5.32 -5.77
CA LYS A 44 12.69 5.23 -6.61
C LYS A 44 13.88 5.88 -5.91
N ASN A 45 15.06 5.27 -6.08
CA ASN A 45 16.33 5.71 -5.48
C ASN A 45 16.42 5.56 -3.94
N PHE A 46 15.49 4.82 -3.32
CA PHE A 46 15.54 4.45 -1.90
C PHE A 46 15.80 2.94 -1.73
N PRO A 47 16.19 2.47 -0.53
CA PRO A 47 16.61 1.08 -0.33
C PRO A 47 15.58 0.01 -0.76
N CYS A 48 14.29 0.23 -0.55
CA CYS A 48 13.25 -0.71 -1.00
C CYS A 48 13.30 -0.92 -2.52
N TRP A 49 13.41 0.18 -3.28
CA TRP A 49 13.52 0.15 -4.74
C TRP A 49 14.77 -0.61 -5.19
N SER A 50 15.93 -0.30 -4.62
CA SER A 50 17.19 -0.96 -4.97
C SER A 50 17.10 -2.49 -4.78
N LEU A 51 16.58 -2.94 -3.64
CA LEU A 51 16.40 -4.37 -3.35
C LEU A 51 15.42 -5.06 -4.30
N ILE A 52 14.34 -4.38 -4.70
CA ILE A 52 13.40 -4.90 -5.71
C ILE A 52 14.08 -4.99 -7.09
N CYS A 53 14.86 -3.98 -7.48
CA CYS A 53 15.56 -3.96 -8.76
C CYS A 53 16.65 -5.04 -8.88
N GLU A 54 17.27 -5.45 -7.78
CA GLU A 54 18.25 -6.55 -7.76
C GLU A 54 17.64 -7.87 -8.26
N ASN A 55 16.38 -8.16 -7.89
CA ASN A 55 15.69 -9.36 -8.36
C ASN A 55 14.16 -9.17 -8.36
N PRO A 56 13.59 -8.51 -9.38
CA PRO A 56 12.16 -8.19 -9.42
C PRO A 56 11.27 -9.44 -9.51
N THR A 57 11.81 -10.56 -10.00
CA THR A 57 11.05 -11.83 -10.15
C THR A 57 10.64 -12.47 -8.81
N LEU A 58 11.25 -12.05 -7.70
CA LEU A 58 10.84 -12.49 -6.36
C LEU A 58 9.54 -11.83 -5.89
N ILE A 59 9.14 -10.73 -6.52
CA ILE A 59 7.92 -10.01 -6.21
C ILE A 59 6.82 -10.50 -7.15
N LYS A 60 5.76 -11.07 -6.58
CA LYS A 60 4.58 -11.53 -7.33
C LYS A 60 3.58 -10.42 -7.65
N ALA A 61 3.65 -9.33 -6.89
CA ALA A 61 2.82 -8.15 -7.08
C ALA A 61 3.34 -7.28 -8.23
N ASP A 62 2.46 -6.47 -8.80
CA ASP A 62 2.83 -5.49 -9.83
C ASP A 62 3.65 -4.35 -9.20
N ILE A 63 4.82 -4.06 -9.78
CA ILE A 63 5.76 -3.07 -9.26
C ILE A 63 5.54 -1.72 -9.96
N HIS A 64 5.25 -0.67 -9.18
CA HIS A 64 5.06 0.69 -9.67
C HIS A 64 5.89 1.72 -8.87
N GLY A 65 7.11 2.00 -9.33
CA GLY A 65 7.98 2.96 -8.65
C GLY A 65 7.53 4.42 -8.82
N TRP A 66 7.75 5.25 -7.80
CA TRP A 66 7.46 6.70 -7.80
C TRP A 66 8.63 7.52 -7.25
N SER A 67 8.77 8.78 -7.67
CA SER A 67 9.89 9.67 -7.29
C SER A 67 9.46 10.79 -6.35
N ASP A 68 8.27 11.34 -6.61
CA ASP A 68 7.67 12.48 -5.91
C ASP A 68 6.16 12.26 -5.69
N GLY A 69 5.51 13.23 -5.04
CA GLY A 69 4.11 13.17 -4.68
C GLY A 69 3.17 13.15 -5.89
N ASP A 70 3.50 13.87 -6.95
CA ASP A 70 2.67 13.98 -8.15
C ASP A 70 2.69 12.67 -8.94
N GLU A 71 3.87 12.06 -9.11
CA GLU A 71 4.02 10.74 -9.72
C GLU A 71 3.31 9.67 -8.87
N PHE A 72 3.44 9.74 -7.54
CA PHE A 72 2.75 8.83 -6.62
C PHE A 72 1.22 8.91 -6.77
N GLU A 73 0.65 10.11 -6.73
CA GLU A 73 -0.78 10.35 -6.90
C GLU A 73 -1.28 9.80 -8.25
N HIS A 74 -0.60 10.16 -9.33
CA HIS A 74 -1.00 9.74 -10.68
C HIS A 74 -1.01 8.22 -10.83
N ILE A 75 0.01 7.53 -10.30
CA ILE A 75 0.10 6.08 -10.34
C ILE A 75 -1.00 5.45 -9.47
N LEU A 76 -1.21 5.95 -8.25
CA LEU A 76 -2.20 5.41 -7.32
C LEU A 76 -3.62 5.51 -7.89
N VAL A 77 -3.99 6.69 -8.40
CA VAL A 77 -5.30 6.94 -9.02
C VAL A 77 -5.49 6.03 -10.22
N ARG A 78 -4.46 5.87 -11.07
CA ARG A 78 -4.51 4.95 -12.21
C ARG A 78 -4.75 3.51 -11.78
N ILE A 79 -4.00 3.01 -10.78
CA ILE A 79 -4.17 1.64 -10.26
C ILE A 79 -5.61 1.46 -9.77
N ILE A 80 -6.12 2.37 -8.94
CA ILE A 80 -7.48 2.26 -8.40
C ILE A 80 -8.51 2.26 -9.54
N ASN A 81 -8.39 3.18 -10.50
CA ASN A 81 -9.31 3.27 -11.64
C ASN A 81 -9.32 1.99 -12.49
N THR A 82 -8.15 1.44 -12.81
CA THR A 82 -8.03 0.17 -13.55
C THR A 82 -8.76 -0.96 -12.82
N ASN A 83 -8.54 -1.07 -11.50
CA ASN A 83 -9.16 -2.10 -10.68
C ASN A 83 -10.69 -1.97 -10.55
N LEU A 84 -11.21 -0.74 -10.53
CA LEU A 84 -12.64 -0.49 -10.50
C LEU A 84 -13.31 -0.81 -11.84
N MET A 85 -12.62 -0.56 -12.97
CA MET A 85 -13.13 -0.89 -14.30
C MET A 85 -13.20 -2.41 -14.52
N GLU A 86 -12.27 -3.17 -13.94
CA GLU A 86 -12.28 -4.65 -13.96
C GLU A 86 -13.48 -5.26 -13.19
N GLY A 87 -14.12 -4.53 -12.26
CA GLY A 87 -15.20 -5.01 -11.38
C GLY A 87 -16.65 -4.65 -11.77
N ASN A 88 -16.84 -3.84 -12.84
CA ASN A 88 -18.12 -3.43 -13.48
C ASN A 88 -18.93 -2.23 -12.91
N ASN A 89 -19.46 -1.40 -13.85
CA ASN A 89 -20.48 -0.33 -13.78
C ASN A 89 -20.24 0.96 -12.95
N ASN A 90 -19.68 1.99 -13.60
CA ASN A 90 -19.93 3.46 -13.54
C ASN A 90 -20.11 4.25 -12.22
N SER A 91 -20.43 3.65 -11.08
CA SER A 91 -20.79 4.36 -9.84
C SER A 91 -19.59 4.67 -8.94
N ALA A 92 -18.56 3.81 -8.94
CA ALA A 92 -17.35 4.01 -8.12
C ALA A 92 -16.45 5.16 -8.63
N ILE A 93 -16.52 5.46 -9.93
CA ILE A 93 -15.79 6.56 -10.56
C ILE A 93 -16.20 7.93 -9.98
N ALA A 94 -17.47 8.09 -9.58
CA ALA A 94 -17.97 9.34 -9.01
C ALA A 94 -17.38 9.68 -7.63
N LEU A 95 -16.89 8.69 -6.87
CA LEU A 95 -16.34 8.91 -5.52
C LEU A 95 -14.88 9.40 -5.54
N LEU A 96 -14.11 9.04 -6.57
CA LEU A 96 -12.70 9.45 -6.71
C LEU A 96 -12.55 10.85 -7.31
N PHE A 97 -13.52 11.28 -8.12
CA PHE A 97 -13.56 12.61 -8.74
C PHE A 97 -14.34 13.65 -7.92
N SER A 98 -14.68 13.36 -6.66
CA SER A 98 -15.28 14.39 -5.80
C SER A 98 -14.19 15.42 -5.44
N PRO A 99 -14.29 16.68 -5.92
CA PRO A 99 -13.32 17.73 -5.59
C PRO A 99 -13.37 18.12 -4.09
N ASP A 100 -14.35 17.60 -3.36
CA ASP A 100 -14.59 17.82 -1.94
C ASP A 100 -14.03 16.72 -1.04
N TYR A 101 -12.92 16.04 -1.41
CA TYR A 101 -12.21 15.18 -0.46
C TYR A 101 -11.52 16.06 0.61
N LYS A 102 -12.34 16.63 1.50
CA LYS A 102 -11.90 17.15 2.79
C LYS A 102 -11.36 15.93 3.53
N MET A 103 -10.04 15.84 3.65
CA MET A 103 -9.38 15.00 4.64
C MET A 103 -10.22 15.08 5.92
N PRO A 104 -10.85 13.97 6.38
CA PRO A 104 -11.53 14.00 7.65
C PRO A 104 -10.46 14.40 8.66
N THR A 105 -10.61 15.57 9.28
CA THR A 105 -9.80 15.92 10.44
C THR A 105 -10.10 14.84 11.46
N ILE A 106 -9.19 13.87 11.58
CA ILE A 106 -9.21 12.92 12.69
C ILE A 106 -8.96 13.80 13.90
N PHE A 107 -10.03 14.13 14.62
CA PHE A 107 -9.90 14.58 16.00
C PHE A 107 -9.32 13.39 16.75
N ILE A 108 -8.00 13.35 16.87
CA ILE A 108 -7.32 12.49 17.82
C ILE A 108 -7.81 12.99 19.17
N ALA A 109 -8.80 12.29 19.75
CA ALA A 109 -9.10 12.40 21.16
C ALA A 109 -7.76 12.26 21.88
N ALA A 110 -7.47 13.22 22.77
CA ALA A 110 -6.17 13.39 23.41
C ALA A 110 -5.54 12.03 23.75
N HIS A 111 -4.35 11.80 23.18
CA HIS A 111 -3.38 10.75 23.53
C HIS A 111 -3.76 9.95 24.79
N GLU A 112 -4.28 8.73 24.64
CA GLU A 112 -3.96 7.74 25.66
C GLU A 112 -2.45 7.48 25.54
N ALA A 113 -1.72 7.67 26.64
CA ALA A 113 -0.28 7.53 26.67
C ALA A 113 0.13 6.15 26.12
N PHE A 114 1.06 6.15 25.17
CA PHE A 114 1.64 4.91 24.64
C PHE A 114 2.13 4.03 25.79
N PRO A 115 1.89 2.70 25.75
CA PRO A 115 2.40 1.79 26.77
C PRO A 115 3.93 1.88 26.82
N ARG A 116 4.50 1.86 28.03
CA ARG A 116 5.95 1.93 28.22
C ARG A 116 6.61 0.77 27.47
N PRO A 117 7.69 1.02 26.70
CA PRO A 117 8.44 -0.04 26.05
C PRO A 117 9.01 -1.00 27.09
N LEU A 118 8.96 -2.30 26.79
CA LEU A 118 9.54 -3.33 27.66
C LEU A 118 11.06 -3.14 27.72
N PRO A 119 11.67 -3.24 28.92
CA PRO A 119 13.12 -3.18 29.03
C PRO A 119 13.76 -4.39 28.32
N VAL A 120 14.75 -4.11 27.48
CA VAL A 120 15.60 -5.14 26.89
C VAL A 120 16.64 -5.52 27.95
N LEU A 121 16.62 -6.77 28.40
CA LEU A 121 17.72 -7.34 29.18
C LEU A 121 18.94 -7.45 28.25
N GLN A 122 20.00 -6.71 28.59
CA GLN A 122 21.32 -6.85 27.97
C GLN A 122 22.07 -8.03 28.58
#